data_AF-A0A4R5NSD6-F1
#
_entry.id   AF-A0A4R5NSD6-F1
#
_cell.length_a   1.000
_cell.length_b   1.000
_cell.length_c   1.000
_cell.angle_alpha   90.00
_cell.angle_beta   90.00
_cell.angle_gamma   90.00
#
_symmetry.space_group_name_H-M   'P 1'
#
loop_
_entity.id
_entity.type
_entity.pdbx_description
1 polymer ?
#
loop_
_entity_poly.entity_id
_entity_poly.type
_entity_poly.pdbx_seq_one_letter_code
_entity_poly.pdbx_strand_id
1 'polypeptide(L)'
;MAAQYSTTVAVENLLKNREWFSAFELSDNFDELSETEQFHAFAIAHAVTELIYFIQLKTVNEWEPNDLEEVLTYNIPVQIAAQDDFFAAVAPVMKSYLTYLGQSSRIENPQGMIDRLEEVAPTMMTYSHNDNLWSANKILGMQMIYGDIPLKAASDLAEFEQTINCGVPIIKATTPRPAHHFTGNVVELNDELREKYQKKE
;
A
#
# COMPACT_ATOMS: atom_id res chain seq x y z
N MET A 1 26.37 -7.83 8.65
CA MET A 1 26.03 -7.83 7.21
C MET A 1 24.66 -7.22 7.12
N ALA A 2 24.52 -6.08 6.43
CA ALA A 2 23.19 -5.53 6.15
C ALA A 2 22.41 -6.55 5.33
N ALA A 3 21.13 -6.77 5.66
CA ALA A 3 20.26 -7.60 4.84
C ALA A 3 20.22 -7.02 3.42
N GLN A 4 20.23 -7.88 2.40
CA GLN A 4 20.12 -7.48 1.00
C GLN A 4 18.76 -7.91 0.45
N TYR A 5 18.17 -7.08 -0.41
CA TYR A 5 16.94 -7.42 -1.11
C TYR A 5 17.07 -8.75 -1.86
N SER A 6 16.13 -9.65 -1.62
CA SER A 6 16.01 -10.93 -2.33
C SER A 6 14.63 -11.02 -2.98
N THR A 7 14.60 -11.15 -4.31
CA THR A 7 13.36 -11.38 -5.08
C THR A 7 12.68 -12.68 -4.68
N THR A 8 13.45 -13.73 -4.36
CA THR A 8 12.91 -15.00 -3.89
C THR A 8 12.13 -14.81 -2.58
N VAL A 9 12.72 -14.12 -1.61
CA VAL A 9 12.04 -13.84 -0.34
C VAL A 9 10.87 -12.88 -0.53
N ALA A 10 10.95 -11.92 -1.46
CA ALA A 10 9.81 -11.06 -1.82
C ALA A 10 8.60 -11.90 -2.28
N VAL A 11 8.84 -12.81 -3.22
CA VAL A 11 7.80 -13.69 -3.77
C VAL A 11 7.24 -14.61 -2.69
N GLU A 12 8.10 -15.24 -1.88
CA GLU A 12 7.67 -16.10 -0.78
C GLU A 12 6.85 -15.32 0.27
N ASN A 13 7.23 -14.08 0.57
CA ASN A 13 6.51 -13.21 1.50
C ASN A 13 5.11 -12.85 0.97
N LEU A 14 5.00 -12.51 -0.32
CA LEU A 14 3.71 -12.23 -0.95
C LEU A 14 2.82 -13.47 -1.06
N LEU A 15 3.39 -14.65 -1.35
CA LEU A 15 2.65 -15.91 -1.36
C LEU A 15 2.12 -16.27 0.04
N LYS A 16 2.95 -16.09 1.07
CA LYS A 16 2.53 -16.27 2.47
C LYS A 16 1.41 -15.31 2.84
N ASN A 17 1.56 -14.02 2.52
CA ASN A 17 0.51 -13.03 2.76
C ASN A 17 -0.79 -13.40 2.04
N ARG A 18 -0.72 -13.90 0.80
CA ARG A 18 -1.90 -14.37 0.06
C ARG A 18 -2.59 -15.54 0.75
N GLU A 19 -1.85 -16.54 1.21
CA GLU A 19 -2.40 -17.67 1.97
C GLU A 19 -3.11 -17.18 3.25
N TRP A 20 -2.46 -16.27 3.98
CA TRP A 20 -3.00 -15.73 5.21
C TRP A 20 -4.24 -14.86 4.98
N PHE A 21 -4.22 -14.08 3.91
CA PHE A 21 -5.36 -13.27 3.50
C PHE A 21 -6.54 -14.14 3.07
N SER A 22 -6.33 -15.23 2.32
CA SER A 22 -7.42 -16.15 1.97
C SER A 22 -8.07 -16.80 3.21
N ALA A 23 -7.32 -16.96 4.29
CA ALA A 23 -7.89 -17.42 5.56
C ALA A 23 -8.55 -16.28 6.36
N PHE A 24 -8.11 -15.02 6.18
CA PHE A 24 -8.77 -13.82 6.71
C PHE A 24 -10.12 -13.57 6.03
N GLU A 25 -10.21 -13.73 4.70
CA GLU A 25 -11.46 -13.60 3.92
C GLU A 25 -12.59 -14.53 4.39
N LEU A 26 -12.25 -15.61 5.10
CA LEU A 26 -13.19 -16.59 5.65
C LEU A 26 -13.48 -16.37 7.14
N SER A 27 -13.02 -15.27 7.72
CA SER A 27 -13.13 -14.98 9.16
C SER A 27 -14.17 -13.90 9.45
N ASP A 28 -14.72 -13.92 10.66
CA ASP A 28 -15.64 -12.89 11.16
C ASP A 28 -15.03 -11.48 11.06
N ASN A 29 -13.71 -11.35 11.20
CA ASN A 29 -13.01 -10.06 11.06
C ASN A 29 -13.19 -9.45 9.66
N PHE A 30 -13.23 -10.27 8.61
CA PHE A 30 -13.46 -9.80 7.25
C PHE A 30 -14.95 -9.50 7.02
N ASP A 31 -15.85 -10.32 7.57
CA ASP A 31 -17.30 -10.11 7.47
C ASP A 31 -17.77 -8.82 8.15
N GLU A 32 -17.03 -8.32 9.15
CA GLU A 32 -17.28 -7.03 9.80
C GLU A 32 -16.88 -5.80 8.95
N LEU A 33 -16.08 -5.98 7.90
CA LEU A 33 -15.74 -4.92 6.97
C LEU A 33 -16.95 -4.57 6.08
N SER A 34 -17.11 -3.29 5.76
CA SER A 34 -18.07 -2.83 4.74
C SER A 34 -17.71 -3.35 3.35
N GLU A 35 -18.68 -3.34 2.42
CA GLU A 35 -18.46 -3.80 1.04
C GLU A 35 -17.29 -3.07 0.36
N THR A 36 -17.13 -1.77 0.60
CA THR A 36 -16.01 -0.97 0.05
C THR A 36 -14.67 -1.38 0.66
N GLU A 37 -14.63 -1.64 1.96
CA GLU A 37 -13.40 -2.11 2.64
C GLU A 37 -13.03 -3.52 2.17
N GLN A 38 -13.99 -4.45 2.07
CA GLN A 38 -13.78 -5.80 1.54
C GLN A 38 -13.25 -5.75 0.10
N PHE A 39 -13.83 -4.88 -0.74
CA PHE A 39 -13.41 -4.71 -2.13
C PHE A 39 -11.94 -4.31 -2.26
N HIS A 40 -11.43 -3.46 -1.37
CA HIS A 40 -10.03 -3.03 -1.38
C HIS A 40 -9.09 -3.91 -0.53
N ALA A 41 -9.63 -4.80 0.29
CA ALA A 41 -8.89 -5.42 1.38
C ALA A 41 -7.63 -6.16 0.92
N PHE A 42 -7.73 -6.96 -0.15
CA PHE A 42 -6.57 -7.70 -0.65
C PHE A 42 -5.50 -6.77 -1.20
N ALA A 43 -5.89 -5.77 -1.99
CA ALA A 43 -4.96 -4.80 -2.59
C ALA A 43 -4.21 -4.01 -1.51
N ILE A 44 -4.90 -3.62 -0.43
CA ILE A 44 -4.29 -2.93 0.71
C ILE A 44 -3.29 -3.84 1.41
N ALA A 45 -3.69 -5.06 1.81
CA ALA A 45 -2.81 -5.99 2.50
C ALA A 45 -1.59 -6.38 1.65
N HIS A 46 -1.78 -6.53 0.34
CA HIS A 46 -0.72 -6.80 -0.63
C HIS A 46 0.27 -5.63 -0.72
N ALA A 47 -0.22 -4.41 -0.97
CA ALA A 47 0.63 -3.24 -1.15
C ALA A 47 1.45 -2.92 0.10
N VAL A 48 0.85 -3.00 1.29
CA VAL A 48 1.57 -2.83 2.57
C VAL A 48 2.68 -3.87 2.70
N THR A 49 2.39 -5.14 2.41
CA THR A 49 3.36 -6.23 2.51
C THR A 49 4.52 -6.06 1.54
N GLU A 50 4.22 -5.70 0.30
CA GLU A 50 5.23 -5.46 -0.72
C GLU A 50 6.15 -4.30 -0.33
N LEU A 51 5.57 -3.16 0.08
CA LEU A 51 6.32 -1.96 0.42
C LEU A 51 7.17 -2.14 1.67
N ILE A 52 6.65 -2.77 2.74
CA ILE A 52 7.45 -3.04 3.94
C ILE A 52 8.66 -3.89 3.59
N TYR A 53 8.48 -4.96 2.81
CA TYR A 53 9.61 -5.79 2.41
C TYR A 53 10.57 -5.04 1.48
N PHE A 54 10.06 -4.29 0.51
CA PHE A 54 10.88 -3.53 -0.43
C PHE A 54 11.81 -2.51 0.25
N ILE A 55 11.32 -1.85 1.29
CA ILE A 55 12.01 -0.75 1.97
C ILE A 55 12.84 -1.27 3.15
N GLN A 56 12.25 -2.16 3.94
CA GLN A 56 12.76 -2.52 5.27
C GLN A 56 13.25 -3.97 5.34
N LEU A 57 13.07 -4.75 4.27
CA LEU A 57 13.46 -6.17 4.19
C LEU A 57 12.82 -7.05 5.26
N LYS A 58 11.65 -6.64 5.76
CA LYS A 58 10.87 -7.37 6.76
C LYS A 58 9.71 -8.12 6.13
N THR A 59 9.58 -9.39 6.48
CA THR A 59 8.46 -10.25 6.12
C THR A 59 7.27 -10.00 7.06
N VAL A 60 6.07 -10.44 6.66
CA VAL A 60 4.82 -10.17 7.40
C VAL A 60 4.84 -10.64 8.86
N ASN A 61 5.59 -11.70 9.19
CA ASN A 61 5.76 -12.20 10.56
C ASN A 61 6.77 -11.39 11.39
N GLU A 62 7.51 -10.48 10.77
CA GLU A 62 8.55 -9.66 11.40
C GLU A 62 8.10 -8.21 11.62
N TRP A 63 6.84 -7.90 11.30
CA TRP A 63 6.32 -6.54 11.43
C TRP A 63 6.29 -6.08 12.87
N GLU A 64 6.76 -4.86 13.04
CA GLU A 64 6.75 -4.08 14.26
C GLU A 64 5.96 -2.77 14.02
N PRO A 65 5.49 -2.09 15.07
CA PRO A 65 4.71 -0.86 14.92
C PRO A 65 5.36 0.19 14.00
N ASN A 66 6.67 0.41 14.15
CA ASN A 66 7.39 1.43 13.38
C ASN A 66 7.48 1.10 11.87
N ASP A 67 7.32 -0.16 11.48
CA ASP A 67 7.41 -0.56 10.09
C ASP A 67 6.21 -0.05 9.27
N LEU A 68 5.06 0.08 9.92
CA LEU A 68 3.85 0.67 9.35
C LEU A 68 3.96 2.19 9.21
N GLU A 69 4.70 2.86 10.11
CA GLU A 69 4.75 4.33 10.13
C GLU A 69 5.26 4.91 8.81
N GLU A 70 6.41 4.45 8.32
CA GLU A 70 6.99 4.96 7.07
C GLU A 70 6.09 4.64 5.87
N VAL A 71 5.62 3.39 5.78
CA VAL A 71 4.85 2.90 4.64
C VAL A 71 3.49 3.59 4.55
N LEU A 72 2.79 3.75 5.66
CA LEU A 72 1.46 4.35 5.69
C LEU A 72 1.51 5.87 5.65
N THR A 73 2.52 6.49 6.24
CA THR A 73 2.63 7.96 6.23
C THR A 73 3.14 8.48 4.89
N TYR A 74 4.10 7.80 4.28
CA TYR A 74 4.79 8.31 3.10
C TYR A 74 4.54 7.43 1.87
N ASN A 75 4.91 6.15 1.89
CA ASN A 75 4.97 5.37 0.65
C ASN A 75 3.60 5.15 -0.01
N ILE A 76 2.61 4.62 0.71
CA ILE A 76 1.27 4.42 0.19
C ILE A 76 0.65 5.74 -0.32
N PRO A 77 0.52 6.80 0.50
CA PRO A 77 -0.15 8.01 0.06
C PRO A 77 0.62 8.79 -1.02
N VAL A 78 1.95 8.64 -1.14
CA VAL A 78 2.76 9.33 -2.16
C VAL A 78 2.88 8.53 -3.45
N GLN A 79 2.86 7.20 -3.40
CA GLN A 79 3.26 6.35 -4.53
C GLN A 79 2.10 5.61 -5.18
N ILE A 80 1.06 5.28 -4.41
CA ILE A 80 -0.08 4.53 -4.91
C ILE A 80 -1.10 5.49 -5.53
N ALA A 81 -1.44 5.25 -6.79
CA ALA A 81 -2.57 5.87 -7.46
C ALA A 81 -3.85 5.09 -7.17
N ALA A 82 -4.77 5.73 -6.45
CA ALA A 82 -6.09 5.21 -6.13
C ALA A 82 -7.05 6.36 -5.83
N GLN A 83 -8.35 6.08 -5.75
CA GLN A 83 -9.36 7.04 -5.32
C GLN A 83 -9.45 7.12 -3.79
N ASP A 84 -10.20 8.09 -3.28
CA ASP A 84 -10.31 8.38 -1.83
C ASP A 84 -10.90 7.22 -1.02
N ASP A 85 -11.75 6.41 -1.64
CA ASP A 85 -12.35 5.21 -1.05
C ASP A 85 -11.29 4.18 -0.67
N PHE A 86 -10.27 3.99 -1.52
CA PHE A 86 -9.12 3.13 -1.20
C PHE A 86 -8.37 3.63 0.05
N PHE A 87 -8.01 4.92 0.10
CA PHE A 87 -7.25 5.46 1.24
C PHE A 87 -8.08 5.45 2.52
N ALA A 88 -9.38 5.75 2.44
CA ALA A 88 -10.30 5.64 3.57
C ALA A 88 -10.42 4.20 4.08
N ALA A 89 -10.32 3.20 3.20
CA ALA A 89 -10.36 1.78 3.56
C ALA A 89 -9.06 1.24 4.19
N VAL A 90 -7.90 1.89 4.00
CA VAL A 90 -6.60 1.37 4.50
C VAL A 90 -6.61 1.12 6.01
N ALA A 91 -7.03 2.10 6.81
CA ALA A 91 -7.03 1.97 8.27
C ALA A 91 -7.97 0.87 8.79
N PRO A 92 -9.27 0.84 8.46
CA PRO A 92 -10.16 -0.21 8.94
C PRO A 92 -9.77 -1.61 8.44
N VAL A 93 -9.36 -1.75 7.18
CA VAL A 93 -8.88 -3.03 6.63
C VAL A 93 -7.64 -3.51 7.38
N MET A 94 -6.61 -2.68 7.51
CA MET A 94 -5.36 -3.08 8.16
C MET A 94 -5.58 -3.37 9.64
N LYS A 95 -6.45 -2.62 10.33
CA LYS A 95 -6.83 -2.92 11.71
C LYS A 95 -7.46 -4.29 11.83
N SER A 96 -8.42 -4.61 10.96
CA SER A 96 -9.11 -5.91 10.95
C SER A 96 -8.13 -7.05 10.63
N TYR A 97 -7.29 -6.86 9.61
CA TYR A 97 -6.30 -7.87 9.20
C TYR A 97 -5.24 -8.12 10.29
N LEU A 98 -4.68 -7.06 10.90
CA LEU A 98 -3.73 -7.18 12.01
C LEU A 98 -4.37 -7.86 13.24
N THR A 99 -5.65 -7.56 13.51
CA THR A 99 -6.39 -8.24 14.59
C THR A 99 -6.45 -9.75 14.32
N TYR A 100 -6.84 -10.14 13.10
CA TYR A 100 -6.91 -11.54 12.69
C TYR A 100 -5.53 -12.23 12.71
N LEU A 101 -4.48 -11.58 12.22
CA LEU A 101 -3.11 -12.10 12.27
C LEU A 101 -2.64 -12.32 13.72
N GLY A 102 -3.00 -11.41 14.63
CA GLY A 102 -2.74 -11.54 16.06
C GLY A 102 -3.46 -12.74 16.68
N GLN A 103 -4.76 -12.88 16.41
CA GLN A 103 -5.57 -14.01 16.91
C GLN A 103 -5.07 -15.37 16.41
N SER A 104 -4.52 -15.41 15.19
CA SER A 104 -3.92 -16.61 14.59
C SER A 104 -2.44 -16.81 14.96
N SER A 105 -1.89 -16.02 15.89
CA SER A 105 -0.49 -16.09 16.35
C SER A 105 0.55 -15.96 15.21
N ARG A 106 0.20 -15.23 14.15
CA ARG A 106 1.07 -15.00 12.98
C ARG A 106 2.01 -13.80 13.15
N ILE A 107 1.72 -12.94 14.12
CA ILE A 107 2.47 -11.74 14.49
C ILE A 107 2.48 -11.58 16.02
N GLU A 108 3.52 -10.96 16.56
CA GLU A 108 3.75 -10.90 18.02
C GLU A 108 3.10 -9.68 18.70
N ASN A 109 3.04 -8.52 18.05
CA ASN A 109 2.52 -7.28 18.65
C ASN A 109 1.40 -6.61 17.81
N PRO A 110 0.25 -7.28 17.64
CA PRO A 110 -0.87 -6.75 16.86
C PRO A 110 -1.40 -5.42 17.41
N GLN A 111 -1.53 -5.28 18.74
CA GLN A 111 -2.08 -4.06 19.33
C GLN A 111 -1.19 -2.84 19.09
N GLY A 112 0.13 -2.96 19.28
CA GLY A 112 1.03 -1.85 19.01
C GLY A 112 1.03 -1.42 17.53
N MET A 113 0.85 -2.37 16.61
CA MET A 113 0.70 -2.07 15.18
C MET A 113 -0.61 -1.35 14.88
N ILE A 114 -1.71 -1.76 15.52
CA ILE A 114 -3.02 -1.11 15.40
C ILE A 114 -2.97 0.32 15.97
N ASP A 115 -2.36 0.51 17.14
CA ASP A 115 -2.21 1.84 17.75
C ASP A 115 -1.41 2.78 16.83
N ARG A 116 -0.33 2.28 16.23
CA ARG A 116 0.47 3.06 15.28
C ARG A 116 -0.30 3.37 13.99
N LEU A 117 -1.03 2.40 13.46
CA LEU A 117 -1.89 2.57 12.29
C LEU A 117 -2.90 3.71 12.51
N GLU A 118 -3.58 3.71 13.66
CA GLU A 118 -4.55 4.75 14.01
C GLU A 118 -3.90 6.13 14.17
N GLU A 119 -2.68 6.19 14.71
CA GLU A 119 -1.90 7.44 14.84
C GLU A 119 -1.56 8.05 13.47
N VAL A 120 -1.17 7.23 12.50
CA VAL A 120 -0.67 7.72 11.19
C VAL A 120 -1.76 7.90 10.13
N ALA A 121 -2.92 7.26 10.28
CA ALA A 121 -4.01 7.30 9.31
C ALA A 121 -4.46 8.73 8.92
N PRO A 122 -4.56 9.73 9.83
CA PRO A 122 -4.89 11.10 9.44
C PRO A 122 -3.83 11.74 8.53
N THR A 123 -2.54 11.46 8.77
CA THR A 123 -1.44 11.98 7.95
C THR A 123 -1.43 11.31 6.58
N MET A 124 -1.66 9.99 6.53
CA MET A 124 -1.83 9.25 5.28
C MET A 124 -2.90 9.91 4.39
N MET A 125 -4.09 10.17 4.94
CA MET A 125 -5.16 10.85 4.19
C MET A 125 -4.74 12.24 3.71
N THR A 126 -4.08 13.02 4.58
CA THR A 126 -3.59 14.35 4.21
C THR A 126 -2.60 14.29 3.04
N TYR A 127 -1.68 13.33 3.06
CA TYR A 127 -0.66 13.18 2.01
C TYR A 127 -1.24 12.56 0.73
N SER A 128 -2.24 11.68 0.85
CA SER A 128 -2.92 11.10 -0.32
C SER A 128 -3.66 12.14 -1.13
N HIS A 129 -3.99 13.30 -0.56
CA HIS A 129 -4.63 14.45 -1.22
C HIS A 129 -3.67 15.56 -1.65
N ASN A 130 -2.39 15.49 -1.27
CA ASN A 130 -1.41 16.54 -1.55
C ASN A 130 -0.59 16.21 -2.80
N ASP A 131 -1.02 16.75 -3.94
CA ASP A 131 -0.39 16.54 -5.25
C ASP A 131 1.10 16.94 -5.32
N ASN A 132 1.52 17.91 -4.51
CA ASN A 132 2.92 18.32 -4.43
C ASN A 132 3.85 17.27 -3.81
N LEU A 133 3.27 16.28 -3.11
CA LEU A 133 4.02 15.19 -2.51
C LEU A 133 4.05 13.95 -3.40
N TRP A 134 3.14 13.83 -4.38
CA TRP A 134 2.98 12.60 -5.16
C TRP A 134 4.18 12.30 -6.04
N SER A 135 4.51 11.01 -6.14
CA SER A 135 5.51 10.52 -7.07
C SER A 135 5.06 10.70 -8.52
N ALA A 136 6.02 10.66 -9.45
CA ALA A 136 5.70 10.69 -10.88
C ALA A 136 4.77 9.53 -11.30
N ASN A 137 4.97 8.36 -10.69
CA ASN A 137 4.16 7.17 -10.92
C ASN A 137 2.72 7.36 -10.42
N LYS A 138 2.54 7.92 -9.21
CA LYS A 138 1.22 8.25 -8.71
C LYS A 138 0.52 9.26 -9.61
N ILE A 139 1.20 10.32 -10.03
CA ILE A 139 0.64 11.33 -10.94
C ILE A 139 0.16 10.68 -12.24
N LEU A 140 0.99 9.81 -12.84
CA LEU A 140 0.62 9.09 -14.05
C LEU A 140 -0.62 8.21 -13.84
N GLY A 141 -0.66 7.43 -12.74
CA GLY A 141 -1.82 6.60 -12.41
C GLY A 141 -3.08 7.42 -12.13
N MET A 142 -2.97 8.56 -11.44
CA MET A 142 -4.10 9.47 -11.20
C MET A 142 -4.61 10.11 -12.50
N GLN A 143 -3.72 10.43 -13.45
CA GLN A 143 -4.12 10.88 -14.80
C GLN A 143 -4.88 9.78 -15.56
N MET A 144 -4.51 8.51 -15.38
CA MET A 144 -5.27 7.37 -15.94
C MET A 144 -6.65 7.23 -15.28
N ILE A 145 -6.73 7.34 -13.95
CA ILE A 145 -7.98 7.29 -13.16
C ILE A 145 -8.98 8.33 -13.67
N TYR A 146 -8.53 9.58 -13.88
CA TYR A 146 -9.39 10.66 -14.37
C TYR A 146 -9.58 10.68 -15.89
N GLY A 147 -8.92 9.79 -16.64
CA GLY A 147 -9.04 9.68 -18.09
C GLY A 147 -8.32 10.79 -18.87
N ASP A 148 -7.37 11.48 -18.24
CA ASP A 148 -6.49 12.47 -18.88
C ASP A 148 -5.54 11.79 -19.88
N ILE A 149 -5.09 10.58 -19.55
CA ILE A 149 -4.24 9.73 -20.39
C ILE A 149 -4.95 8.41 -20.63
N PRO A 150 -5.05 7.93 -21.88
CA PRO A 150 -5.63 6.64 -22.17
C PRO A 150 -4.74 5.50 -21.65
N LEU A 151 -5.36 4.44 -21.14
CA LEU A 151 -4.69 3.18 -20.84
C LEU A 151 -4.19 2.57 -22.16
N LYS A 152 -2.87 2.43 -22.32
CA LYS A 152 -2.28 1.84 -23.52
C LYS A 152 -2.42 0.32 -23.44
N ALA A 153 -3.51 -0.22 -23.98
CA ALA A 153 -3.81 -1.66 -23.93
C ALA A 153 -3.93 -2.27 -22.50
N ALA A 154 -4.57 -3.45 -22.42
CA ALA A 154 -4.76 -4.13 -21.13
C ALA A 154 -3.46 -4.69 -20.54
N SER A 155 -2.48 -5.02 -21.38
CA SER A 155 -1.17 -5.52 -20.95
C SER A 155 -0.37 -4.49 -20.17
N ASP A 156 -0.30 -3.26 -20.67
CA ASP A 156 0.54 -2.22 -20.06
C ASP A 156 -0.12 -1.70 -18.78
N LEU A 157 -1.46 -1.71 -18.71
CA LEU A 157 -2.18 -1.44 -17.47
C LEU A 157 -1.89 -2.52 -16.41
N ALA A 158 -1.99 -3.80 -16.77
CA ALA A 158 -1.73 -4.88 -15.82
C ALA A 158 -0.28 -4.86 -15.33
N GLU A 159 0.68 -4.56 -16.21
CA GLU A 159 2.08 -4.38 -15.83
C GLU A 159 2.25 -3.18 -14.88
N PHE A 160 1.62 -2.04 -15.18
CA PHE A 160 1.64 -0.87 -14.30
C PHE A 160 1.05 -1.19 -12.93
N GLU A 161 -0.12 -1.81 -12.87
CA GLU A 161 -0.78 -2.20 -11.63
C GLU A 161 0.10 -3.12 -10.80
N GLN A 162 0.71 -4.15 -11.42
CA GLN A 162 1.52 -5.14 -10.71
C GLN A 162 2.89 -4.63 -10.27
N THR A 163 3.55 -3.79 -11.08
CA THR A 163 4.96 -3.44 -10.86
C THR A 163 5.15 -2.04 -10.30
N ILE A 164 4.25 -1.11 -10.65
CA ILE A 164 4.37 0.31 -10.31
C ILE A 164 3.38 0.70 -9.21
N ASN A 165 2.17 0.16 -9.25
CA ASN A 165 1.09 0.47 -8.30
C ASN A 165 0.91 -0.61 -7.21
N CYS A 166 1.91 -1.48 -7.01
CA CYS A 166 1.95 -2.50 -5.95
C CYS A 166 0.70 -3.39 -5.87
N GLY A 167 0.19 -3.83 -7.02
CA GLY A 167 -1.01 -4.65 -7.14
C GLY A 167 -2.33 -3.92 -6.93
N VAL A 168 -2.31 -2.60 -6.68
CA VAL A 168 -3.53 -1.80 -6.54
C VAL A 168 -4.10 -1.48 -7.93
N PRO A 169 -5.36 -1.84 -8.22
CA PRO A 169 -5.94 -1.64 -9.55
C PRO A 169 -6.24 -0.17 -9.85
N ILE A 170 -6.07 0.22 -11.11
CA ILE A 170 -6.45 1.55 -11.61
C ILE A 170 -7.94 1.55 -11.96
N ILE A 171 -8.73 2.06 -11.03
CA ILE A 171 -10.17 2.16 -11.19
C ILE A 171 -10.51 3.55 -11.71
N LYS A 172 -11.21 3.59 -12.86
CA LYS A 172 -11.65 4.85 -13.47
C LYS A 172 -12.55 5.63 -12.50
N ALA A 173 -12.28 6.93 -12.36
CA ALA A 173 -13.07 7.79 -11.53
C ALA A 173 -14.53 7.85 -12.01
N THR A 174 -15.44 7.81 -11.03
CA THR A 174 -16.88 8.03 -11.25
C THR A 174 -17.25 9.50 -11.03
N THR A 175 -16.34 10.30 -10.45
CA THR A 175 -16.52 11.72 -10.17
C THR A 175 -15.56 12.58 -11.00
N PRO A 176 -15.92 13.85 -11.29
CA PRO A 176 -15.04 14.77 -11.98
C PRO A 176 -13.79 15.09 -11.17
N ARG A 177 -12.68 15.32 -11.87
CA ARG A 177 -11.40 15.70 -11.28
C ARG A 177 -11.50 16.99 -10.43
N PRO A 178 -10.85 17.06 -9.26
CA PRO A 178 -10.66 18.31 -8.54
C PRO A 178 -9.93 19.34 -9.41
N ALA A 179 -10.24 20.64 -9.26
CA ALA A 179 -9.71 21.70 -10.12
C ALA A 179 -8.18 21.90 -10.08
N HIS A 180 -7.45 21.15 -9.25
CA HIS A 180 -6.01 21.26 -9.07
C HIS A 180 -5.20 20.56 -10.17
N HIS A 181 -4.10 21.19 -10.58
CA HIS A 181 -3.12 20.64 -11.52
C HIS A 181 -2.07 19.81 -10.77
N PHE A 182 -1.85 18.55 -11.18
CA PHE A 182 -0.76 17.72 -10.68
C PHE A 182 0.59 18.45 -10.84
N THR A 183 1.09 19.07 -9.78
CA THR A 183 2.39 19.75 -9.73
C THR A 183 3.45 18.73 -9.35
N GLY A 184 4.05 18.06 -10.34
CA GLY A 184 5.00 16.98 -10.09
C GLY A 184 6.33 17.44 -9.49
N ASN A 185 6.67 16.91 -8.31
CA ASN A 185 8.05 16.71 -7.90
C ASN A 185 8.39 15.23 -8.13
N VAL A 186 9.28 14.98 -9.10
CA VAL A 186 9.65 13.64 -9.53
C VAL A 186 10.46 12.94 -8.42
N VAL A 187 9.91 11.86 -7.88
CA VAL A 187 10.65 10.88 -7.09
C VAL A 187 10.38 9.52 -7.74
N GLU A 188 11.25 9.09 -8.66
CA GLU A 188 11.25 7.76 -9.25
C GLU A 188 11.84 6.75 -8.26
N LEU A 189 11.07 5.74 -7.87
CA LEU A 189 11.59 4.62 -7.08
C LEU A 189 12.50 3.76 -7.96
N ASN A 190 13.79 3.98 -7.83
CA ASN A 190 14.85 3.17 -8.40
C ASN A 190 15.76 2.63 -7.29
N ASP A 191 16.71 1.76 -7.65
CA ASP A 191 17.69 1.22 -6.69
C ASP A 191 18.48 2.34 -5.97
N GLU A 192 18.67 3.51 -6.59
CA GLU A 192 19.33 4.66 -5.96
C GLU A 192 18.49 5.28 -4.83
N LEU A 193 17.16 5.34 -4.96
CA LEU A 193 16.30 5.77 -3.85
C LEU A 193 16.24 4.72 -2.74
N ARG A 194 16.26 3.43 -3.06
CA ARG A 194 16.40 2.38 -2.05
C ARG A 194 17.68 2.60 -1.22
N GLU A 195 18.80 2.88 -1.86
CA GLU A 195 20.06 3.23 -1.18
C GLU A 195 19.97 4.56 -0.40
N LYS A 196 19.21 5.54 -0.88
CA LYS A 196 19.02 6.84 -0.21
C LYS A 196 18.18 6.75 1.07
N TYR A 197 17.20 5.85 1.11
CA TYR A 197 16.32 5.64 2.26
C TYR A 197 16.81 4.55 3.22
N GLN A 198 17.85 3.79 2.85
CA GLN A 198 18.62 3.03 3.84
C GLN A 198 19.25 4.01 4.83
N LYS A 199 18.68 4.10 6.04
CA LYS A 199 19.26 4.85 7.16
C LYS A 199 20.72 4.45 7.29
N LYS A 200 21.63 5.40 7.04
CA LYS A 200 23.01 5.27 7.51
C LYS A 200 22.97 5.38 9.02
N GLU A 201 23.35 4.30 9.69
CA GLU A 201 23.67 4.28 11.12
C GLU A 201 24.67 5.39 11.49
#